data_AF-A0A522A588-F1
#
_entry.id   AF-A0A522A588-F1
#
_cell.length_a   1.000
_cell.length_b   1.000
_cell.length_c   1.000
_cell.angle_alpha   90.00
_cell.angle_beta   90.00
_cell.angle_gamma   90.00
#
_symmetry.space_group_name_H-M   'P 1'
#
loop_
_entity.id
_entity.type
_entity.pdbx_description
1 polymer ?
#
loop_
_entity_poly.entity_id
_entity_poly.type
_entity_poly.pdbx_seq_one_letter_code
_entity_poly.pdbx_strand_id
1 'polypeptide(L)'
;MAFRSPASVMTGVIVAALALSACGGAKRALGLQKTAPDEFAVVNHGPLVMPPDYDLRPPVPGADRPQELPASEQARAVLLGRAKLEALRSQGLSKGEVGLLAKAGTDQVLPNVRDSLNKESSVFANEQKSFTDRLLFWRDSDASPDVAATLDPAAEQRRLSENQALGKKPNEGPTPVITKGGKFLGVF
;
A
#
# COMPACT_ATOMS: atom_id res chain seq x y z
N MET A 1 52.75 -27.72 4.10
CA MET A 1 51.97 -27.53 5.35
C MET A 1 52.07 -26.05 5.75
N ALA A 2 51.04 -25.25 5.48
CA ALA A 2 51.04 -23.84 5.86
C ALA A 2 50.63 -23.73 7.34
N PHE A 3 51.56 -23.30 8.19
CA PHE A 3 51.27 -22.97 9.59
C PHE A 3 50.27 -21.80 9.62
N ARG A 4 49.02 -22.08 9.98
CA ARG A 4 48.02 -21.04 10.26
C ARG A 4 48.46 -20.35 11.56
N SER A 5 48.78 -19.06 11.50
CA SER A 5 49.18 -18.30 12.68
C SER A 5 48.04 -18.28 13.71
N PRO A 6 48.33 -18.41 15.02
CA PRO A 6 47.29 -18.34 16.06
C PRO A 6 46.60 -16.98 16.08
N ALA A 7 47.30 -15.93 15.62
CA ALA A 7 46.75 -14.59 15.43
C ALA A 7 45.58 -14.58 14.44
N SER A 8 45.69 -15.24 13.27
CA SER A 8 44.61 -15.26 12.27
C SER A 8 43.37 -16.03 12.73
N VAL A 9 43.54 -17.05 13.57
CA VAL A 9 42.41 -17.77 14.18
C VAL A 9 41.69 -16.87 15.18
N MET A 10 42.44 -16.15 16.01
CA MET A 10 41.89 -15.25 17.01
C MET A 10 41.14 -14.06 16.38
N THR A 11 41.66 -13.48 15.28
CA THR A 11 40.95 -12.42 14.55
C THR A 11 39.65 -12.92 13.92
N GLY A 12 39.64 -14.15 13.38
CA GLY A 12 38.44 -14.76 12.80
C GLY A 12 37.33 -14.97 13.84
N VAL A 13 37.69 -15.42 15.05
CA VAL A 13 36.73 -15.61 16.16
C VAL A 13 36.11 -14.28 16.60
N ILE A 14 36.91 -13.20 16.69
CA ILE A 14 36.42 -11.87 17.07
C ILE A 14 35.43 -11.34 16.02
N VAL A 15 35.75 -11.46 14.73
CA VAL A 15 34.86 -11.03 13.64
C VAL A 15 33.56 -11.83 13.65
N ALA A 16 33.61 -13.15 13.87
CA ALA A 16 32.43 -13.99 13.96
C ALA A 16 31.54 -13.62 15.16
N ALA A 17 32.14 -13.30 16.31
CA ALA A 17 31.41 -12.85 17.49
C ALA A 17 30.69 -11.50 17.28
N LEU A 18 31.34 -10.56 16.58
CA LEU A 18 30.74 -9.27 16.21
C LEU A 18 29.60 -9.43 15.17
N ALA A 19 29.72 -10.38 14.24
CA ALA A 19 28.65 -10.67 13.27
C ALA A 19 27.41 -11.29 13.94
N LEU A 20 27.58 -12.15 14.94
CA LEU A 20 26.46 -12.74 15.69
C LEU A 20 25.73 -11.72 16.57
N SER A 21 26.44 -10.77 17.17
CA SER A 21 25.81 -9.72 18.01
C SER A 21 24.94 -8.75 17.20
N ALA A 22 25.29 -8.50 15.93
CA ALA A 22 24.50 -7.69 15.01
C ALA A 22 23.12 -8.30 14.68
N CYS A 23 22.97 -9.62 14.77
CA CYS A 23 21.73 -10.31 14.43
C CYS A 23 20.65 -10.21 15.53
N GLY A 24 20.99 -9.73 16.73
CA GLY A 24 20.03 -9.53 17.83
C GLY A 24 18.93 -8.50 17.52
N GLY A 25 19.25 -7.48 16.72
CA GLY A 25 18.27 -6.47 16.27
C GLY A 25 17.41 -6.90 15.09
N ALA A 26 17.83 -7.92 14.33
CA ALA A 26 17.15 -8.35 13.12
C ALA A 26 15.73 -8.87 13.43
N LYS A 27 15.51 -9.52 14.58
CA LYS A 27 14.17 -10.00 14.98
C LYS A 27 13.15 -8.87 15.17
N ARG A 28 13.59 -7.67 15.59
CA ARG A 28 12.73 -6.48 15.67
C ARG A 28 12.45 -5.90 14.30
N ALA A 29 13.48 -5.76 13.47
CA ALA A 29 13.34 -5.23 12.11
C ALA A 29 12.48 -6.13 11.21
N LEU A 30 12.53 -7.45 11.43
CA LEU A 30 11.74 -8.45 10.71
C LEU A 30 10.33 -8.64 11.29
N GLY A 31 9.97 -7.95 12.38
CA GLY A 31 8.64 -8.06 13.00
C GLY A 31 8.37 -9.38 13.72
N LEU A 32 9.40 -10.21 13.95
CA LEU A 32 9.29 -11.47 14.71
C LEU A 32 9.16 -11.23 16.22
N GLN A 33 9.36 -10.00 16.69
CA GLN A 33 9.14 -9.63 18.10
C GLN A 33 7.77 -8.97 18.28
N LYS A 34 6.96 -9.52 19.19
CA LYS A 34 5.70 -8.92 19.63
C LYS A 34 5.99 -7.57 20.29
N THR A 35 5.54 -6.49 19.65
CA THR A 35 5.49 -5.14 20.23
C THR A 35 4.03 -4.82 20.49
N ALA A 36 3.62 -4.87 21.75
CA ALA A 36 2.27 -4.44 22.14
C ALA A 36 2.23 -2.91 22.19
N PRO A 37 1.16 -2.26 21.70
CA PRO A 37 0.95 -0.83 21.90
C PRO A 37 0.84 -0.54 23.40
N ASP A 38 1.39 0.58 23.84
CA ASP A 38 1.32 1.02 25.24
C ASP A 38 -0.11 1.47 25.58
N GLU A 39 -0.83 0.67 26.35
CA GLU A 39 -2.19 0.98 26.80
C GLU A 39 -2.28 2.19 27.75
N PHE A 40 -1.16 2.68 28.27
CA PHE A 40 -1.09 3.87 29.13
C PHE A 40 -0.49 5.09 28.42
N ALA A 41 -0.29 5.01 27.10
CA ALA A 41 0.19 6.15 26.32
C ALA A 41 -0.83 7.30 26.34
N VAL A 42 -0.49 8.36 27.07
CA VAL A 42 -1.29 9.59 27.09
C VAL A 42 -1.04 10.36 25.79
N VAL A 43 -2.08 10.52 24.99
CA VAL A 43 -2.05 11.36 23.79
C VAL A 43 -2.21 12.82 24.22
N ASN A 44 -1.25 13.67 23.85
CA ASN A 44 -1.33 15.10 24.12
C ASN A 44 -2.24 15.77 23.09
N HIS A 45 -3.36 16.36 23.54
CA HIS A 45 -4.24 17.14 22.69
C HIS A 45 -3.72 18.58 22.55
N GLY A 46 -4.12 19.27 21.47
CA GLY A 46 -3.78 20.68 21.29
C GLY A 46 -4.31 21.55 22.45
N PRO A 47 -3.64 22.66 22.79
CA PRO A 47 -4.07 23.55 23.87
C PRO A 47 -5.46 24.14 23.57
N LEU A 48 -6.31 24.19 24.59
CA LEU A 48 -7.64 24.80 24.49
C LEU A 48 -7.48 26.33 24.50
N VAL A 49 -7.68 26.96 23.35
CA VAL A 49 -7.70 28.43 23.20
C VAL A 49 -9.16 28.89 23.13
N MET A 50 -9.48 29.92 23.90
CA MET A 50 -10.80 30.53 23.86
C MET A 50 -10.93 31.35 22.58
N PRO A 51 -11.88 31.04 21.67
CA PRO A 51 -12.07 31.82 20.47
C PRO A 51 -12.56 33.23 20.82
N PRO A 52 -12.14 34.26 20.05
CA PRO A 52 -12.56 35.66 20.28
C PRO A 52 -14.06 35.87 20.06
N ASP A 53 -14.68 35.04 19.21
CA ASP A 53 -16.09 35.09 18.89
C ASP A 53 -16.78 33.81 19.39
N TYR A 54 -17.85 33.97 20.17
CA TYR A 54 -18.64 32.88 20.76
C TYR A 54 -19.80 32.42 19.87
N ASP A 55 -19.85 32.84 18.61
CA ASP A 55 -20.94 32.52 17.67
C ASP A 55 -20.80 31.13 17.02
N LEU A 56 -20.35 30.15 17.80
CA LEU A 56 -20.23 28.77 17.33
C LEU A 56 -21.51 28.01 17.65
N ARG A 57 -22.11 27.40 16.62
CA ARG A 57 -23.16 26.41 16.83
C ARG A 57 -22.59 25.28 17.71
N PRO A 58 -23.37 24.79 18.70
CA PRO A 58 -22.96 23.66 19.51
C PRO A 58 -22.51 22.49 18.63
N PRO A 59 -21.35 21.87 18.92
CA PRO A 59 -20.88 20.73 18.15
C PRO A 59 -21.89 19.59 18.27
N VAL A 60 -22.16 18.92 17.17
CA VAL A 60 -23.09 17.79 17.13
C VAL A 60 -22.46 16.61 17.89
N PRO A 61 -23.18 15.95 18.81
CA PRO A 61 -22.67 14.76 19.49
C PRO A 61 -22.23 13.70 18.48
N GLY A 62 -20.97 13.26 18.58
CA GLY A 62 -20.40 12.23 17.71
C GLY A 62 -19.84 12.72 16.37
N ALA A 63 -19.89 14.02 16.07
CA ALA A 63 -19.17 14.58 14.91
C ALA A 63 -17.66 14.69 15.21
N ASP A 64 -16.85 14.53 14.16
CA ASP A 64 -15.40 14.68 14.26
C ASP A 64 -15.03 16.09 14.73
N ARG A 65 -14.06 16.18 15.65
CA ARG A 65 -13.59 17.46 16.18
C ARG A 65 -12.79 18.17 15.09
N PRO A 66 -13.16 19.40 14.69
CA PRO A 66 -12.44 20.13 13.63
C PRO A 66 -10.96 20.39 13.95
N GLN A 67 -10.61 20.45 15.23
CA GLN A 67 -9.25 20.72 15.71
C GLN A 67 -8.38 19.46 15.77
N GLU A 68 -8.95 18.26 15.64
CA GLU A 68 -8.21 17.00 15.69
C GLU A 68 -8.07 16.43 14.27
N LEU A 69 -6.86 16.02 13.88
CA LEU A 69 -6.71 15.24 12.65
C LEU A 69 -7.44 13.90 12.83
N PRO A 70 -8.27 13.47 11.87
CA PRO A 70 -8.98 12.20 11.96
C PRO A 70 -7.98 11.04 12.07
N ALA A 71 -8.33 10.01 12.86
CA ALA A 71 -7.45 8.88 13.15
C ALA A 71 -6.96 8.16 11.88
N SER A 72 -7.79 8.13 10.83
CA SER A 72 -7.43 7.58 9.52
C SER A 72 -6.31 8.37 8.84
N GLU A 73 -6.29 9.69 8.96
CA GLU A 73 -5.21 10.53 8.44
C GLU A 73 -3.94 10.44 9.27
N GLN A 74 -4.06 10.34 10.60
CA GLN A 74 -2.91 10.07 11.46
C GLN A 74 -2.25 8.73 11.12
N ALA A 75 -3.05 7.67 10.99
CA ALA A 75 -2.56 6.36 10.56
C ALA A 75 -1.93 6.42 9.17
N ARG A 76 -2.55 7.12 8.21
CA ARG A 76 -2.00 7.33 6.88
C ARG A 76 -0.67 8.08 6.91
N ALA A 77 -0.51 9.09 7.76
CA ALA A 77 0.74 9.83 7.92
C ALA A 77 1.86 8.94 8.47
N VAL A 78 1.54 8.06 9.42
CA VAL A 78 2.47 7.06 9.98
C VAL A 78 2.85 6.02 8.92
N LEU A 79 1.87 5.43 8.22
CA LEU A 79 2.10 4.39 7.21
C LEU A 79 2.88 4.88 6.00
N LEU A 80 2.57 6.09 5.51
CA LEU A 80 3.24 6.67 4.35
C LEU A 80 4.57 7.34 4.72
N GLY A 81 4.88 7.49 6.02
CA GLY A 81 6.05 8.21 6.50
C GLY A 81 6.10 9.66 6.03
N ARG A 82 4.97 10.21 5.55
CA ARG A 82 4.92 11.51 4.89
C ARG A 82 5.27 12.62 5.88
N ALA A 83 4.80 12.51 7.12
CA ALA A 83 5.16 13.41 8.21
C ALA A 83 6.68 13.42 8.52
N LYS A 84 7.36 12.26 8.42
CA LYS A 84 8.82 12.17 8.58
C LYS A 84 9.54 12.84 7.40
N LEU A 85 9.02 12.65 6.19
CA LEU A 85 9.56 13.26 4.97
C LEU A 85 9.33 14.79 4.95
N GLU A 86 8.18 15.26 5.43
CA GLU A 86 7.85 16.67 5.65
C GLU A 86 8.76 17.28 6.74
N ALA A 87 8.95 16.60 7.86
CA ALA A 87 9.83 17.04 8.95
C ALA A 87 11.29 17.15 8.47
N LEU A 88 11.78 16.17 7.71
CA LEU A 88 13.11 16.21 7.08
C LEU A 88 13.22 17.35 6.05
N ARG A 89 12.15 17.63 5.30
CA ARG A 89 12.11 18.79 4.39
C ARG A 89 12.13 20.12 5.14
N SER A 90 11.43 20.22 6.27
CA SER A 90 11.37 21.45 7.08
C SER A 90 12.67 21.77 7.81
N GLN A 91 13.49 20.77 8.12
CA GLN A 91 14.81 20.98 8.75
C GLN A 91 15.84 21.60 7.80
N GLY A 92 15.51 21.72 6.50
CA GLY A 92 16.43 22.17 5.47
C GLY A 92 17.46 21.08 5.16
N LEU A 93 17.74 20.87 3.88
CA LEU A 93 18.67 19.83 3.46
C LEU A 93 20.11 20.30 3.65
N SER A 94 20.96 19.41 4.16
CA SER A 94 22.40 19.66 4.22
C SER A 94 23.01 19.72 2.83
N LYS A 95 24.18 20.37 2.69
CA LYS A 95 24.90 20.47 1.40
C LYS A 95 25.19 19.10 0.78
N GLY A 96 25.45 18.09 1.61
CA GLY A 96 25.68 16.71 1.15
C GLY A 96 24.42 16.03 0.62
N GLU A 97 23.28 16.24 1.28
CA GLU A 97 21.98 15.72 0.83
C GLU A 97 21.54 16.38 -0.47
N VAL A 98 21.71 17.69 -0.60
CA VAL A 98 21.44 18.40 -1.87
C VAL A 98 22.31 17.84 -3.01
N GLY A 99 23.60 17.58 -2.74
CA GLY A 99 24.50 16.95 -3.72
C GLY A 99 24.09 15.53 -4.10
N LEU A 100 23.61 14.73 -3.15
CA LEU A 100 23.10 13.38 -3.41
C LEU A 100 21.80 13.43 -4.23
N LEU A 101 20.87 14.32 -3.89
CA LEU A 101 19.59 14.50 -4.60
C LEU A 101 19.77 15.02 -6.03
N ALA A 102 20.74 15.90 -6.25
CA ALA A 102 21.14 16.36 -7.58
C ALA A 102 21.67 15.19 -8.42
N LYS A 103 22.52 14.33 -7.85
CA LYS A 103 22.98 13.10 -8.52
C LYS A 103 21.86 12.09 -8.75
N ALA A 104 20.87 12.04 -7.88
CA ALA A 104 19.70 11.17 -8.00
C ALA A 104 18.64 11.72 -8.99
N GLY A 105 18.84 12.91 -9.59
CA GLY A 105 17.91 13.51 -10.54
C GLY A 105 16.56 13.89 -9.92
N THR A 106 16.53 14.10 -8.61
CA THR A 106 15.30 14.40 -7.85
C THR A 106 14.96 15.88 -7.79
N ASP A 107 15.77 16.75 -8.40
CA ASP A 107 15.48 18.19 -8.51
C ASP A 107 14.34 18.48 -9.51
N GLN A 108 14.07 17.58 -10.45
CA GLN A 108 12.99 17.68 -11.43
C GLN A 108 11.73 16.96 -10.96
N VAL A 109 11.14 17.38 -9.85
CA VAL A 109 9.78 16.92 -9.50
C VAL A 109 8.79 17.70 -10.37
N LEU A 110 8.34 17.08 -11.46
CA LEU A 110 7.29 17.66 -12.29
C LEU A 110 5.99 17.76 -11.46
N PRO A 111 5.39 18.95 -11.30
CA PRO A 111 4.05 19.03 -10.76
C PRO A 111 3.11 18.26 -11.70
N ASN A 112 2.27 17.39 -11.14
CA ASN A 112 1.31 16.56 -11.89
C ASN A 112 1.90 15.40 -12.72
N VAL A 113 3.03 14.79 -12.32
CA VAL A 113 3.55 13.54 -12.95
C VAL A 113 2.46 12.50 -13.17
N ARG A 114 1.55 12.33 -12.21
CA ARG A 114 0.47 11.33 -12.32
C ARG A 114 -0.48 11.64 -13.47
N ASP A 115 -0.80 12.90 -13.72
CA ASP A 115 -1.69 13.27 -14.81
C ASP A 115 -1.00 13.11 -16.17
N SER A 116 0.30 13.43 -16.26
CA SER A 116 1.09 13.16 -17.47
C SER A 116 1.18 11.67 -17.75
N LEU A 117 1.54 10.89 -16.74
CA LEU A 117 1.66 9.43 -16.85
C LEU A 117 0.32 8.78 -17.22
N ASN A 118 -0.78 9.26 -16.63
CA ASN A 118 -2.11 8.77 -16.97
C ASN A 118 -2.49 9.11 -18.42
N LYS A 119 -2.17 10.31 -18.91
CA LYS A 119 -2.39 10.68 -20.32
C LYS A 119 -1.54 9.82 -21.26
N GLU A 120 -0.26 9.66 -20.97
CA GLU A 120 0.66 8.81 -21.73
C GLU A 120 0.19 7.34 -21.73
N SER A 121 -0.20 6.82 -20.55
CA SER A 121 -0.69 5.44 -20.40
C SER A 121 -2.04 5.22 -21.06
N SER A 122 -2.89 6.23 -21.12
CA SER A 122 -4.23 6.13 -21.73
C SER A 122 -4.21 5.87 -23.24
N VAL A 123 -3.09 6.18 -23.91
CA VAL A 123 -2.88 5.86 -25.33
C VAL A 123 -2.79 4.35 -25.53
N PHE A 124 -2.10 3.64 -24.64
CA PHE A 124 -1.99 2.17 -24.69
C PHE A 124 -3.31 1.47 -24.31
N ALA A 125 -4.13 2.10 -23.46
CA ALA A 125 -5.42 1.54 -23.07
C ALA A 125 -6.44 1.50 -24.23
N ASN A 126 -6.27 2.36 -25.24
CA ASN A 126 -7.17 2.48 -26.39
C ASN A 126 -6.53 2.03 -27.70
N GLU A 127 -5.39 1.33 -27.64
CA GLU A 127 -4.68 0.90 -28.84
C GLU A 127 -5.54 -0.10 -29.63
N GLN A 128 -5.75 0.21 -30.92
CA GLN A 128 -6.54 -0.65 -31.80
C GLN A 128 -5.84 -1.99 -31.92
N LYS A 129 -6.52 -3.09 -31.54
CA LYS A 129 -6.00 -4.46 -31.65
C LYS A 129 -5.35 -4.64 -33.03
N SER A 130 -4.05 -4.94 -33.02
CA SER A 130 -3.25 -5.13 -34.23
C SER A 130 -3.91 -6.15 -35.17
N PHE A 131 -3.66 -6.04 -36.48
CA PHE A 131 -4.13 -7.04 -37.45
C PHE A 131 -3.74 -8.48 -37.03
N THR A 132 -2.53 -8.65 -36.48
CA THR A 132 -2.05 -9.93 -35.96
C THR A 132 -2.87 -10.41 -34.76
N ASP A 133 -3.29 -9.50 -33.88
CA ASP A 133 -4.11 -9.82 -32.70
C ASP A 133 -5.50 -10.29 -33.10
N ARG A 134 -6.10 -9.63 -34.12
CA ARG A 134 -7.35 -10.06 -34.74
C ARG A 134 -7.25 -11.42 -35.41
N LEU A 135 -6.10 -11.76 -36.01
CA LEU A 135 -5.87 -13.08 -36.59
C LEU A 135 -5.60 -14.16 -35.54
N LEU A 136 -4.87 -13.83 -34.47
CA LEU A 136 -4.54 -14.78 -33.41
C LEU A 136 -5.79 -15.16 -32.60
N PHE A 137 -6.63 -14.16 -32.28
CA PHE A 137 -7.84 -14.31 -31.47
C PHE A 137 -9.13 -14.34 -32.32
N TRP A 138 -9.03 -14.63 -33.62
CA TRP A 138 -10.16 -14.66 -34.57
C TRP A 138 -11.27 -15.67 -34.24
N ARG A 139 -11.04 -16.58 -33.29
CA ARG A 139 -11.99 -17.61 -32.85
C ARG A 139 -12.52 -17.37 -31.45
N ASP A 140 -11.79 -16.62 -30.63
CA ASP A 140 -12.24 -16.13 -29.33
C ASP A 140 -13.09 -14.85 -29.46
N SER A 141 -13.26 -14.30 -30.67
CA SER A 141 -14.25 -13.25 -30.92
C SER A 141 -15.70 -13.73 -30.79
N ASP A 142 -15.93 -15.03 -30.92
CA ASP A 142 -17.23 -15.70 -30.77
C ASP A 142 -17.37 -16.45 -29.44
N ALA A 143 -16.30 -16.47 -28.63
CA ALA A 143 -16.45 -16.71 -27.20
C ALA A 143 -17.05 -15.42 -26.63
N SER A 144 -18.30 -15.51 -26.18
CA SER A 144 -19.17 -14.46 -25.66
C SER A 144 -18.43 -13.25 -25.05
N PRO A 145 -19.02 -12.03 -25.11
CA PRO A 145 -18.51 -10.83 -24.42
C PRO A 145 -18.38 -10.98 -22.87
N ASP A 146 -18.58 -12.18 -22.35
CA ASP A 146 -18.51 -12.59 -20.96
C ASP A 146 -17.09 -12.59 -20.38
N VAL A 147 -16.03 -12.54 -21.21
CA VAL A 147 -14.66 -12.30 -20.68
C VAL A 147 -14.47 -10.83 -20.28
N ALA A 148 -15.34 -9.93 -20.74
CA ALA A 148 -15.44 -8.54 -20.27
C ALA A 148 -16.52 -8.35 -19.20
N ALA A 149 -17.20 -9.43 -18.76
CA ALA A 149 -18.14 -9.34 -17.66
C ALA A 149 -17.35 -9.19 -16.36
N THR A 150 -17.43 -7.98 -15.77
CA THR A 150 -16.73 -7.67 -14.53
C THR A 150 -17.24 -8.63 -13.45
N LEU A 151 -16.34 -9.46 -12.91
CA LEU A 151 -16.62 -10.34 -11.77
C LEU A 151 -17.18 -9.50 -10.60
N ASP A 152 -18.29 -9.93 -10.00
CA ASP A 152 -18.80 -9.30 -8.78
C ASP A 152 -17.94 -9.77 -7.58
N PRO A 153 -17.08 -8.91 -7.00
CA PRO A 153 -16.18 -9.34 -5.93
C PRO A 153 -16.93 -9.76 -4.68
N ALA A 154 -18.08 -9.13 -4.38
CA ALA A 154 -18.85 -9.42 -3.18
C ALA A 154 -19.63 -10.72 -3.32
N ALA A 155 -20.26 -10.97 -4.48
CA ALA A 155 -20.95 -12.22 -4.75
C ALA A 155 -19.96 -13.39 -4.87
N GLU A 156 -18.78 -13.18 -5.47
CA GLU A 156 -17.76 -14.22 -5.59
C GLU A 156 -17.17 -14.60 -4.22
N GLN A 157 -16.92 -13.62 -3.35
CA GLN A 157 -16.46 -13.89 -2.00
C GLN A 157 -17.45 -14.76 -1.21
N ARG A 158 -18.76 -14.49 -1.36
CA ARG A 158 -19.81 -15.31 -0.75
C ARG A 158 -19.79 -16.74 -1.28
N ARG A 159 -19.76 -16.93 -2.60
CA ARG A 159 -19.66 -18.25 -3.23
C ARG A 159 -18.45 -19.04 -2.74
N LEU A 160 -17.29 -18.39 -2.64
CA LEU A 160 -16.07 -19.02 -2.14
C LEU A 160 -16.19 -19.43 -0.66
N SER A 161 -16.79 -18.59 0.17
CA SER A 161 -17.03 -18.91 1.59
C SER A 161 -18.01 -20.07 1.78
N GLU A 162 -19.06 -20.15 0.96
CA GLU A 162 -20.02 -21.25 0.96
C GLU A 162 -19.38 -22.56 0.49
N ASN A 163 -18.59 -22.51 -0.58
CA ASN A 163 -17.86 -23.69 -1.07
C ASN A 163 -16.86 -24.19 -0.03
N GLN A 164 -16.18 -23.31 0.69
CA GLN A 164 -15.30 -23.69 1.80
C GLN A 164 -16.08 -24.35 2.94
N ALA A 165 -17.24 -23.80 3.32
CA ALA A 165 -18.09 -24.37 4.37
C ALA A 165 -18.67 -25.75 3.98
N LEU A 166 -18.96 -25.96 2.70
CA LEU A 166 -19.50 -27.20 2.15
C LEU A 166 -18.42 -28.22 1.73
N GLY A 167 -17.14 -27.89 1.89
CA GLY A 167 -16.01 -28.76 1.49
C GLY A 167 -15.87 -28.95 -0.03
N LYS A 168 -16.51 -28.09 -0.83
CA LYS A 168 -16.47 -28.12 -2.29
C LYS A 168 -15.19 -27.45 -2.81
N LYS A 169 -14.83 -27.76 -4.05
CA LYS A 169 -13.66 -27.13 -4.68
C LYS A 169 -13.97 -25.66 -5.02
N PRO A 170 -12.98 -24.73 -4.96
CA PRO A 170 -13.21 -23.31 -5.24
C PRO A 170 -13.76 -23.02 -6.65
N ASN A 171 -13.53 -23.90 -7.62
CA ASN A 171 -13.98 -23.76 -9.00
C ASN A 171 -15.37 -24.36 -9.25
N GLU A 172 -16.09 -24.79 -8.21
CA GLU A 172 -17.41 -25.42 -8.34
C GLU A 172 -18.54 -24.37 -8.30
N GLY A 173 -19.41 -24.39 -9.32
CA GLY A 173 -20.55 -23.47 -9.46
C GLY A 173 -20.30 -22.29 -10.42
N PRO A 174 -21.37 -21.58 -10.83
CA PRO A 174 -21.27 -20.45 -11.75
C PRO A 174 -20.57 -19.26 -11.11
N THR A 175 -19.67 -18.61 -11.85
CA THR A 175 -18.96 -17.40 -11.41
C THR A 175 -19.89 -16.18 -11.54
N PRO A 176 -20.15 -15.41 -10.47
CA PRO A 176 -21.09 -14.31 -10.51
C PRO A 176 -20.49 -13.11 -11.24
N VAL A 177 -21.12 -12.73 -12.35
CA VAL A 177 -20.69 -11.59 -13.17
C VAL A 177 -21.68 -10.44 -13.05
N ILE A 178 -21.17 -9.20 -13.04
CA ILE A 178 -21.99 -7.98 -13.03
C ILE A 178 -22.47 -7.73 -14.47
N THR A 179 -23.68 -8.18 -14.79
CA THR A 179 -24.34 -7.81 -16.04
C THR A 179 -25.01 -6.44 -15.90
N LYS A 180 -24.68 -5.51 -16.79
CA LYS A 180 -25.29 -4.17 -16.80
C LYS A 180 -26.66 -4.24 -17.49
N GLY A 181 -27.67 -4.74 -16.78
CA GLY A 181 -29.08 -4.56 -17.16
C GLY A 181 -29.99 -5.77 -16.94
N GLY A 182 -30.95 -5.61 -16.03
CA GLY A 182 -32.26 -6.26 -16.06
C GLY A 182 -32.34 -7.71 -15.56
N LYS A 183 -33.12 -7.93 -14.50
CA LYS A 183 -33.56 -9.25 -14.05
C LYS A 183 -34.07 -10.08 -15.24
N PHE A 184 -33.37 -11.17 -15.58
CA PHE A 184 -33.96 -12.27 -16.33
C PHE A 184 -34.34 -13.37 -15.34
N LEU A 185 -35.59 -13.34 -14.89
CA LEU A 185 -36.22 -14.48 -14.23
C LEU A 185 -36.55 -15.50 -15.33
N GLY A 186 -35.60 -16.40 -15.61
CA GLY A 186 -35.82 -17.57 -16.46
C GLY A 186 -36.20 -18.77 -15.61
N VAL A 187 -37.49 -18.97 -15.39
CA VAL A 187 -38.05 -20.29 -15.09
C VAL A 187 -38.21 -20.98 -16.44
N PHE A 188 -37.39 -21.99 -16.71
CA PHE A 188 -37.70 -23.22 -17.46
C PHE A 188 -36.61 -24.26 -17.16
#